data_AF-A0A0G1U8B9-F1
#
_entry.id   AF-A0A0G1U8B9-F1
#
_cell.length_a   1.000
_cell.length_b   1.000
_cell.length_c   1.000
_cell.angle_alpha   90.00
_cell.angle_beta   90.00
_cell.angle_gamma   90.00
#
_symmetry.space_group_name_H-M   'P 1'
#
loop_
_entity.id
_entity.type
_entity.pdbx_description
1 polymer ?
#
loop_
_entity_poly.entity_id
_entity_poly.type
_entity_poly.pdbx_seq_one_letter_code
_entity_poly.pdbx_strand_id
1 'polypeptide(L)'
;MNKLSVTSLAAAALALPAVSSAQNLPGAAAPSGTGVDPIIAILNTVGNWMFGILIAVAAIYILLAAFKFLTAKGDAKVIADARQALTYSLVAVVVGALTKGLIEVAKAVARGSGI
;
A
#
# COMPACT_ATOMS: atom_id res chain seq x y z
N MET A 1 -46.91 11.51 -10.25
CA MET A 1 -46.08 11.16 -9.08
C MET A 1 -45.94 9.64 -9.14
N ASN A 2 -44.81 8.95 -9.39
CA ASN A 2 -43.38 9.23 -9.28
C ASN A 2 -42.61 8.47 -10.38
N LYS A 3 -41.82 9.19 -11.19
CA LYS A 3 -40.90 8.62 -12.21
C LYS A 3 -39.47 8.48 -11.67
N LEU A 4 -39.37 8.11 -10.40
CA LEU A 4 -38.15 8.16 -9.57
C LEU A 4 -37.57 6.77 -9.21
N SER A 5 -38.01 5.70 -9.89
CA SER A 5 -37.60 4.32 -9.54
C SER A 5 -36.52 3.72 -10.45
N VAL A 6 -36.46 4.11 -11.74
CA VAL A 6 -35.58 3.41 -12.70
C VAL A 6 -34.22 4.11 -12.89
N THR A 7 -34.20 5.44 -12.86
CA THR A 7 -32.96 6.22 -13.01
C THR A 7 -32.05 6.18 -11.78
N SER A 8 -32.61 6.01 -10.59
CA SER A 8 -31.87 5.80 -9.34
C SER A 8 -31.22 4.41 -9.27
N LEU A 9 -31.84 3.39 -9.88
CA LEU A 9 -31.31 2.03 -9.95
C LEU A 9 -30.14 1.92 -10.93
N ALA A 10 -30.19 2.63 -12.06
CA ALA A 10 -29.09 2.71 -13.01
C ALA A 10 -27.88 3.49 -12.47
N ALA A 11 -28.12 4.57 -11.72
CA ALA A 11 -27.06 5.30 -11.02
C ALA A 11 -26.42 4.45 -9.91
N ALA A 12 -27.20 3.64 -9.19
CA ALA A 12 -26.69 2.68 -8.23
C ALA A 12 -25.84 1.60 -8.92
N ALA A 13 -26.29 1.06 -10.07
CA ALA A 13 -25.57 0.03 -10.82
C ALA A 13 -24.21 0.52 -11.37
N LEU A 14 -24.13 1.79 -11.78
CA LEU A 14 -22.87 2.43 -12.19
C LEU A 14 -21.97 2.84 -11.02
N ALA A 15 -22.53 2.96 -9.81
CA ALA A 15 -21.76 3.19 -8.58
C ALA A 15 -21.27 1.89 -7.92
N LEU A 16 -21.82 0.71 -8.28
CA LEU A 16 -21.38 -0.58 -7.76
C LEU A 16 -19.87 -0.84 -7.91
N PRO A 17 -19.18 -0.46 -9.00
CA PRO A 17 -17.73 -0.62 -9.09
C PRO A 17 -17.00 0.27 -8.07
N ALA A 18 -17.48 1.49 -7.84
CA ALA A 18 -16.90 2.41 -6.86
C ALA A 18 -17.14 1.94 -5.41
N VAL A 19 -18.30 1.36 -5.12
CA VAL A 19 -18.61 0.77 -3.80
C VAL A 19 -17.86 -0.55 -3.59
N SER A 20 -17.69 -1.37 -4.62
CA SER A 20 -16.83 -2.57 -4.60
C SER A 20 -15.36 -2.21 -4.31
N SER A 21 -14.88 -1.09 -4.87
CA SER A 21 -13.55 -0.55 -4.60
C SER A 21 -13.39 -0.06 -3.14
N ALA A 22 -14.48 0.37 -2.50
CA ALA A 22 -14.49 0.77 -1.10
C ALA A 22 -14.55 -0.43 -0.13
N GLN A 23 -15.25 -1.51 -0.51
CA GLN A 23 -15.28 -2.75 0.28
C GLN A 23 -13.95 -3.50 0.24
N ASN A 24 -13.15 -3.30 -0.81
CA ASN A 24 -11.84 -3.93 -0.93
C ASN A 24 -10.71 -3.09 -0.32
N LEU A 25 -11.03 -2.17 0.60
CA LEU A 25 -10.01 -1.53 1.42
C LEU A 25 -9.45 -2.58 2.39
N PRO A 26 -8.15 -2.91 2.34
CA PRO A 26 -7.58 -3.84 3.30
C PRO A 26 -7.79 -3.27 4.72
N GLY A 27 -8.64 -3.93 5.50
CA GLY A 27 -8.98 -3.52 6.88
C GLY A 27 -10.38 -2.93 7.10
N ALA A 28 -11.31 -3.00 6.13
CA ALA A 28 -12.67 -2.47 6.28
C ALA A 28 -13.59 -3.25 7.26
N ALA A 29 -13.16 -4.42 7.74
CA ALA A 29 -13.89 -5.12 8.80
C ALA A 29 -13.62 -4.43 10.15
N ALA A 30 -14.69 -4.04 10.87
CA ALA A 30 -14.57 -3.57 12.24
C ALA A 30 -13.83 -4.63 13.08
N PRO A 31 -12.83 -4.26 13.89
CA PRO A 31 -12.14 -5.23 14.73
C PRO A 31 -13.12 -5.87 15.71
N SER A 32 -13.44 -7.14 15.51
CA SER A 32 -14.28 -7.93 16.42
C SER A 32 -13.38 -8.89 17.20
N GLY A 33 -13.34 -8.70 18.53
CA GLY A 33 -12.52 -9.48 19.45
C GLY A 33 -12.54 -8.86 20.86
N THR A 34 -12.20 -9.62 21.90
CA THR A 34 -12.07 -9.14 23.27
C THR A 34 -10.58 -9.01 23.63
N GLY A 35 -10.21 -8.06 24.50
CA GLY A 35 -8.80 -7.89 24.89
C GLY A 35 -7.96 -7.12 23.85
N VAL A 36 -6.80 -7.66 23.46
CA VAL A 36 -5.77 -6.95 22.66
C VAL A 36 -5.98 -7.07 21.14
N ASP A 37 -6.83 -8.01 20.70
CA ASP A 37 -7.08 -8.28 19.27
C ASP A 37 -7.53 -7.05 18.46
N PRO A 38 -8.43 -6.17 18.98
CA PRO A 38 -8.83 -4.97 18.26
C PRO A 38 -7.66 -4.02 17.97
N ILE A 39 -6.71 -3.93 18.91
CA ILE A 39 -5.53 -3.07 18.80
C ILE A 39 -4.60 -3.61 17.71
N ILE A 40 -4.39 -4.92 17.70
CA ILE A 40 -3.56 -5.60 16.68
C ILE A 40 -4.17 -5.43 15.29
N ALA A 41 -5.50 -5.54 15.16
CA ALA A 41 -6.20 -5.32 13.90
C ALA A 41 -6.00 -3.90 13.36
N ILE A 42 -6.13 -2.88 14.21
CA ILE A 42 -5.89 -1.47 13.83
C ILE A 42 -4.42 -1.29 13.40
N LEU A 43 -3.46 -1.82 14.16
CA LEU A 43 -2.03 -1.75 13.82
C LEU A 43 -1.73 -2.42 12.47
N ASN A 44 -2.36 -3.56 12.18
CA ASN A 44 -2.21 -4.24 10.89
C ASN A 44 -2.77 -3.40 9.74
N THR A 45 -3.95 -2.80 9.90
CA THR A 45 -4.57 -1.93 8.90
C THR A 45 -3.70 -0.71 8.63
N VAL A 46 -3.27 0.01 9.68
CA VAL A 46 -2.40 1.18 9.57
C VAL A 46 -1.06 0.81 8.94
N GLY A 47 -0.44 -0.29 9.39
CA GLY A 47 0.82 -0.77 8.83
C GLY A 47 0.71 -1.16 7.36
N ASN A 48 -0.42 -1.71 6.91
CA ASN A 48 -0.64 -2.05 5.51
C ASN A 48 -0.80 -0.81 4.63
N TRP A 49 -1.54 0.19 5.12
CA TRP A 49 -1.66 1.49 4.46
C TRP A 49 -0.33 2.20 4.35
N MET A 50 0.46 2.23 5.43
CA MET A 50 1.79 2.83 5.44
C MET A 50 2.73 2.16 4.45
N PHE A 51 2.72 0.82 4.38
CA PHE A 51 3.49 0.09 3.40
C PHE A 51 3.03 0.38 1.97
N GLY A 52 1.73 0.43 1.71
CA GLY A 52 1.17 0.79 0.39
C GLY A 52 1.62 2.18 -0.07
N ILE A 53 1.56 3.17 0.83
CA ILE A 53 2.03 4.54 0.56
C ILE A 53 3.55 4.55 0.28
N LEU A 54 4.34 3.81 1.07
CA LEU A 54 5.79 3.69 0.86
C LEU A 54 6.10 3.16 -0.53
N ILE A 55 5.42 2.09 -0.98
CA ILE A 55 5.60 1.52 -2.31
C ILE A 55 5.20 2.52 -3.41
N ALA A 56 4.10 3.24 -3.23
CA ALA A 56 3.65 4.27 -4.18
C ALA A 56 4.69 5.39 -4.31
N VAL A 57 5.23 5.88 -3.19
CA VAL A 57 6.28 6.90 -3.19
C VAL A 57 7.57 6.37 -3.83
N ALA A 58 7.98 5.15 -3.51
CA ALA A 58 9.15 4.54 -4.12
C ALA A 58 9.03 4.44 -5.65
N ALA A 59 7.85 4.06 -6.16
CA ALA A 59 7.59 4.02 -7.60
C ALA A 59 7.75 5.40 -8.27
N ILE A 60 7.25 6.47 -7.62
CA ILE A 60 7.43 7.85 -8.11
C ILE A 60 8.92 8.21 -8.17
N TYR A 61 9.70 7.91 -7.13
CA TYR A 61 11.13 8.24 -7.13
C TYR A 61 11.93 7.42 -8.14
N ILE A 62 11.55 6.17 -8.40
CA ILE A 62 12.16 5.36 -9.46
C ILE A 62 11.89 6.01 -10.83
N LEU A 63 10.66 6.47 -11.09
CA LEU A 63 10.31 7.19 -12.32
C LEU A 63 11.10 8.50 -12.45
N LEU A 64 11.20 9.29 -11.37
CA LEU A 64 12.00 10.52 -11.37
C LEU A 64 13.48 10.24 -11.64
N ALA A 65 14.03 9.18 -11.07
CA ALA A 65 15.39 8.75 -11.35
C ALA A 65 15.56 8.34 -12.82
N ALA A 66 14.60 7.61 -13.40
CA ALA A 66 14.61 7.25 -14.82
C ALA A 66 14.61 8.50 -15.72
N PHE A 67 13.79 9.50 -15.42
CA PHE A 67 13.80 10.77 -16.16
C PHE A 67 15.14 11.50 -16.05
N LYS A 68 15.77 11.52 -14.86
CA LYS A 68 17.12 12.08 -14.71
C LYS A 68 18.16 11.34 -15.55
N PHE A 69 18.08 10.02 -15.65
CA PHE A 69 18.95 9.25 -16.54
C PHE A 69 18.76 9.64 -18.01
N LEU A 70 17.52 9.82 -18.46
CA LEU A 70 17.22 10.23 -19.85
C LEU A 70 17.70 11.66 -20.16
N THR A 71 17.59 12.58 -19.20
CA THR A 71 17.94 14.00 -19.41
C THR A 71 19.39 14.34 -19.08
N ALA A 72 20.18 13.39 -18.57
CA ALA A 72 21.54 13.64 -18.12
C ALA A 72 22.50 14.11 -19.21
N LYS A 73 22.26 13.79 -20.50
CA LYS A 73 23.12 14.18 -21.64
C LYS A 73 24.63 13.90 -21.44
N GLY A 74 24.97 12.90 -20.62
CA GLY A 74 26.37 12.55 -20.31
C GLY A 74 26.98 13.31 -19.12
N ASP A 75 26.24 14.18 -18.43
CA ASP A 75 26.69 14.82 -17.19
C ASP A 75 26.82 13.78 -16.06
N ALA A 76 28.06 13.55 -15.62
CA ALA A 76 28.39 12.59 -14.58
C ALA A 76 27.69 12.90 -13.25
N LYS A 77 27.45 14.17 -12.92
CA LYS A 77 26.78 14.57 -11.67
C LYS A 77 25.31 14.16 -11.71
N VAL A 78 24.62 14.43 -12.82
CA VAL A 78 23.19 14.08 -12.97
C VAL A 78 23.00 12.57 -12.98
N ILE A 79 23.91 11.84 -13.63
CA ILE A 79 23.92 10.37 -13.63
C ILE A 79 24.13 9.84 -12.21
N ALA A 80 25.06 10.40 -11.44
CA ALA A 80 25.31 9.99 -10.06
C ALA A 80 24.08 10.22 -9.18
N ASP A 81 23.45 11.40 -9.27
CA ASP A 81 22.23 11.73 -8.53
C ASP A 81 21.07 10.80 -8.89
N ALA A 82 20.90 10.48 -10.17
CA ALA A 82 19.88 9.55 -10.64
C ALA A 82 20.11 8.14 -10.06
N ARG A 83 21.36 7.68 -10.08
CA ARG A 83 21.75 6.36 -9.55
C ARG A 83 21.51 6.27 -8.05
N GLN A 84 21.90 7.32 -7.31
CA GLN A 84 21.66 7.42 -5.88
C GLN A 84 20.16 7.39 -5.53
N ALA A 85 19.35 8.17 -6.25
CA ALA A 85 17.90 8.17 -6.06
C ALA A 85 17.28 6.78 -6.31
N LEU A 86 17.73 6.11 -7.38
CA LEU A 86 17.26 4.77 -7.72
C LEU A 86 17.67 3.73 -6.65
N THR A 87 18.92 3.78 -6.17
CA THR A 87 19.42 2.90 -5.12
C THR A 87 18.63 3.07 -3.83
N TYR A 88 18.45 4.29 -3.33
CA TYR A 88 17.72 4.51 -2.08
C TYR A 88 16.24 4.16 -2.19
N SER A 89 15.63 4.36 -3.36
CA SER A 89 14.25 3.91 -3.61
C SER A 89 14.14 2.39 -3.53
N LEU A 90 15.10 1.66 -4.10
CA LEU A 90 15.15 0.20 -4.01
C LEU A 90 15.35 -0.27 -2.57
N VAL A 91 16.26 0.38 -1.84
CA VAL A 91 16.51 0.09 -0.42
C VAL A 91 15.24 0.29 0.40
N ALA A 92 14.48 1.36 0.18
CA ALA A 92 13.22 1.60 0.88
C ALA A 92 12.21 0.46 0.64
N VAL A 93 12.08 -0.01 -0.61
CA VAL A 93 11.21 -1.15 -0.94
C VAL A 93 11.66 -2.42 -0.22
N VAL A 94 12.97 -2.73 -0.26
CA VAL A 94 13.52 -3.91 0.42
C VAL A 94 13.30 -3.85 1.92
N VAL A 95 13.61 -2.73 2.57
CA VAL A 95 13.43 -2.55 4.02
C VAL A 95 11.94 -2.64 4.40
N GLY A 96 11.05 -2.04 3.62
CA GLY A 96 9.61 -2.16 3.81
C GLY A 96 9.15 -3.61 3.73
N ALA A 97 9.61 -4.35 2.72
CA ALA A 97 9.28 -5.77 2.53
C ALA A 97 9.83 -6.65 3.68
N LEU A 98 11.05 -6.38 4.14
CA LEU A 98 11.66 -7.08 5.27
C LEU A 98 10.86 -6.90 6.56
N THR A 99 10.29 -5.72 6.79
CA THR A 99 9.44 -5.46 7.96
C THR A 99 8.22 -6.39 7.99
N LYS A 100 7.54 -6.56 6.85
CA LYS A 100 6.41 -7.50 6.72
C LYS A 100 6.87 -8.96 6.88
N GLY A 101 8.01 -9.32 6.27
CA GLY A 101 8.59 -10.65 6.40
C GLY A 101 8.92 -11.01 7.86
N LEU A 102 9.49 -10.08 8.62
CA LEU A 102 9.83 -10.29 10.03
C LEU A 102 8.59 -10.52 10.89
N ILE A 103 7.51 -9.79 10.61
CA ILE A 103 6.22 -9.98 11.29
C ILE A 103 5.65 -11.38 11.01
N GLU A 104 5.72 -11.85 9.77
CA GLU A 104 5.24 -13.20 9.41
C GLU A 104 6.08 -14.30 10.05
N VAL A 105 7.40 -14.12 10.14
CA VAL A 105 8.28 -15.03 10.89
C VAL A 105 7.91 -15.04 12.38
N ALA A 106 7.70 -13.88 12.99
CA ALA A 106 7.28 -13.79 14.39
C ALA A 106 5.94 -14.50 14.63
N LYS A 107 4.95 -14.31 13.76
CA LYS A 107 3.67 -15.03 13.80
C LYS A 107 3.83 -16.54 13.59
N ALA A 108 4.75 -16.96 12.72
CA ALA A 108 5.03 -18.37 12.48
C ALA A 108 5.65 -19.04 13.72
N VAL A 109 6.59 -18.36 14.40
CA VAL A 109 7.19 -18.84 15.64
C VAL A 109 6.15 -18.92 16.77
N ALA A 110 5.33 -17.89 16.94
CA ALA A 110 4.26 -17.88 17.96
C ALA A 110 3.29 -19.06 17.79
N ARG A 111 2.82 -19.30 16.56
CA ARG A 111 1.97 -20.46 16.23
C ARG A 111 2.67 -21.79 16.49
N GLY A 112 3.98 -21.88 16.28
CA GLY A 112 4.77 -23.07 16.59
C GLY A 112 4.93 -23.32 18.09
N SER A 113 4.87 -22.29 18.92
CA SER A 113 5.00 -22.38 20.39
C SER A 113 3.71 -22.68 21.15
N GLY A 114 2.57 -22.84 20.47
CA GLY A 114 1.30 -23.24 21.11
C GLY A 114 0.67 -22.18 22.02
N ILE A 115 1.05 -20.90 21.84
CA ILE A 115 0.42 -19.71 22.43
C ILE A 115 -0.28 -18.90 21.35
#